data_AF-A0AA43D0A5-F1
#
_entry.id   AF-A0AA43D0A5-F1
#
_cell.length_a   1.000
_cell.length_b   1.000
_cell.length_c   1.000
_cell.angle_alpha   90.00
_cell.angle_beta   90.00
_cell.angle_gamma   90.00
#
_symmetry.space_group_name_H-M   'P 1'
#
loop_
_entity.id
_entity.type
_entity.pdbx_description
1 polymer ?
#
loop_
_entity_poly.entity_id
_entity_poly.type
_entity_poly.pdbx_seq_one_letter_code
_entity_poly.pdbx_strand_id
1 'polypeptide(L)' 'LGALRAYLAQRGEAWAVEMAAGRNLRAAVNQTVATADTAVTDGDEVAFFPPVTGG' A
#
# COMPACT_ATOMS: atom_id res chain seq x y z
N LEU A 1 -7.25 3.92 -1.09
CA LEU A 1 -5.92 3.37 -0.74
C LEU A 1 -4.86 3.78 -1.77
N GLY A 2 -5.17 3.75 -3.06
CA GLY A 2 -4.27 4.17 -4.14
C GLY A 2 -3.78 5.62 -3.99
N ALA A 3 -4.68 6.54 -3.61
CA ALA A 3 -4.30 7.93 -3.32
C ALA A 3 -3.28 8.04 -2.16
N LEU A 4 -3.47 7.25 -1.09
CA LEU A 4 -2.51 7.19 0.03
C LEU A 4 -1.15 6.64 -0.42
N ARG A 5 -1.14 5.56 -1.23
CA ARG A 5 0.10 5.00 -1.79
C ARG A 5 0.84 6.03 -2.67
N ALA A 6 0.11 6.76 -3.53
CA ALA A 6 0.67 7.80 -4.38
C ALA A 6 1.24 8.98 -3.57
N TYR A 7 0.58 9.33 -2.46
CA TYR A 7 1.10 10.33 -1.53
C TYR A 7 2.38 9.87 -0.84
N LEU A 8 2.41 8.63 -0.32
CA LEU A 8 3.60 8.07 0.32
C LEU A 8 4.80 7.96 -0.63
N ALA A 9 4.56 7.67 -1.91
CA ALA A 9 5.60 7.62 -2.95
C ALA A 9 6.37 8.95 -3.12
N GLN A 10 5.81 10.08 -2.68
CA GLN A 10 6.44 11.40 -2.80
C GLN A 10 7.47 11.69 -1.69
N ARG A 11 7.67 10.77 -0.73
CA ARG A 11 8.58 10.97 0.43
C ARG A 11 10.07 10.75 0.14
N GLY A 12 10.44 10.73 -1.14
CA GLY A 12 11.82 10.54 -1.59
C GLY A 12 12.00 9.28 -2.43
N GLU A 13 13.21 9.11 -2.97
CA GLU A 13 13.49 8.10 -3.99
C GLU A 13 13.14 6.67 -3.56
N ALA A 14 13.58 6.26 -2.36
CA ALA A 14 13.28 4.92 -1.86
C ALA A 14 11.76 4.63 -1.80
N TRP A 15 10.97 5.60 -1.34
CA TRP A 15 9.52 5.50 -1.31
C TRP A 15 8.91 5.47 -2.70
N ALA A 16 9.40 6.29 -3.63
CA ALA A 16 8.95 6.30 -5.01
C ALA A 16 9.15 4.93 -5.67
N VAL A 17 10.32 4.30 -5.45
CA VAL A 17 10.63 2.99 -6.03
C VAL A 17 9.78 1.90 -5.37
N GLU A 18 9.69 1.82 -4.04
CA GLU A 18 8.91 0.77 -3.36
C GLU A 18 7.39 0.89 -3.57
N MET A 19 6.86 2.11 -3.61
CA MET A 19 5.42 2.37 -3.81
C MET A 19 5.00 2.43 -5.28
N ALA A 20 5.92 2.27 -6.24
CA ALA A 20 5.62 2.35 -7.67
C ALA A 20 4.52 1.36 -8.10
N ALA A 21 3.59 1.78 -8.97
CA ALA A 21 2.43 0.99 -9.37
C ALA A 21 2.78 -0.38 -10.00
N GLY A 22 3.95 -0.50 -10.64
CA GLY A 22 4.43 -1.76 -11.24
C GLY A 22 5.03 -2.76 -10.24
N ARG A 23 5.22 -2.39 -8.97
CA ARG A 23 5.67 -3.31 -7.93
C ARG A 23 4.52 -4.20 -7.49
N ASN A 24 4.80 -5.49 -7.31
CA ASN A 24 3.89 -6.43 -6.67
C ASN A 24 3.85 -6.20 -5.15
N LEU A 25 3.39 -5.03 -4.73
CA LEU A 25 3.22 -4.64 -3.34
C LEU A 25 1.73 -4.74 -2.99
N ARG A 26 1.41 -5.60 -2.03
CA ARG A 26 0.06 -5.77 -1.50
C ARG A 26 -0.19 -4.80 -0.35
N ALA A 27 -1.45 -4.58 -0.05
CA ALA A 27 -1.86 -3.75 1.07
C ALA A 27 -3.03 -4.36 1.83
N ALA A 28 -3.16 -3.96 3.09
CA ALA A 28 -4.31 -4.27 3.94
C ALA A 28 -4.79 -3.02 4.66
N VAL A 29 -6.09 -2.95 4.91
CA VAL A 29 -6.75 -1.97 5.77
C VAL A 29 -7.46 -2.76 6.87
N ASN A 30 -7.19 -2.43 8.15
CA ASN A 30 -7.75 -3.13 9.31
C ASN A 30 -7.63 -4.66 9.18
N GLN A 31 -6.38 -5.10 8.99
CA GLN A 31 -5.97 -6.51 8.87
C GLN A 31 -6.62 -7.30 7.71
N THR A 32 -7.33 -6.61 6.80
CA THR A 32 -8.01 -7.22 5.66
C THR A 32 -7.36 -6.76 4.36
N VAL A 33 -7.08 -7.71 3.45
CA VAL A 33 -6.48 -7.41 2.14
C VAL A 33 -7.35 -6.40 1.39
N ALA A 34 -6.72 -5.33 0.91
CA ALA A 34 -7.38 -4.20 0.31
C ALA A 34 -6.88 -3.96 -1.12
N THR A 35 -7.73 -3.35 -1.94
CA THR A 35 -7.40 -2.94 -3.31
C THR A 35 -7.09 -1.44 -3.34
N ALA A 36 -6.65 -0.93 -4.50
CA ALA A 36 -6.39 0.50 -4.66
C ALA A 36 -7.64 1.36 -4.36
N ASP A 37 -8.83 0.83 -4.67
CA ASP A 37 -10.11 1.52 -4.53
C ASP A 37 -10.68 1.48 -3.11
N THR A 38 -10.12 0.67 -2.20
CA THR A 38 -10.55 0.63 -0.80
C THR A 38 -10.43 2.02 -0.17
N ALA A 39 -11.55 2.56 0.33
CA ALA A 39 -11.55 3.83 1.05
C ALA A 39 -10.67 3.73 2.30
N VAL A 40 -9.97 4.83 2.64
CA VAL A 40 -9.21 4.96 3.87
C VAL A 40 -9.81 6.11 4.64
N THR A 41 -10.14 5.86 5.90
CA THR A 41 -10.78 6.79 6.83
C THR A 41 -9.86 7.10 8.00
N ASP A 42 -10.19 8.15 8.75
CA ASP A 42 -9.43 8.48 9.95
C ASP A 42 -9.51 7.34 10.97
N GLY A 43 -8.36 6.99 11.57
CA GLY A 43 -8.24 5.87 12.50
C GLY A 43 -7.99 4.49 11.86
N ASP A 44 -8.04 4.35 10.52
CA ASP A 44 -7.73 3.08 9.86
C ASP A 44 -6.25 2.70 9.99
N GLU A 45 -5.98 1.42 10.26
CA GLU A 45 -4.64 0.85 10.19
C GLU A 45 -4.36 0.38 8.75
N VAL A 46 -3.25 0.85 8.18
CA VAL A 46 -2.83 0.48 6.82
C VAL A 46 -1.46 -0.18 6.85
N ALA A 47 -1.36 -1.35 6.21
CA ALA A 47 -0.10 -2.08 6.02
C ALA A 47 0.20 -2.27 4.54
N PHE A 48 1.48 -2.15 4.16
CA PHE A 48 2.00 -2.52 2.85
C PHE A 48 3.01 -3.66 3.01
N PHE A 49 2.91 -4.70 2.19
CA PHE A 49 3.74 -5.90 2.32
C PHE A 49 4.03 -6.56 0.97
N PRO A 50 5.20 -7.22 0.83
CA PRO A 50 5.54 -7.99 -0.36
C PRO A 50 4.55 -9.16 -0.56
N PRO A 51 4.53 -9.78 -1.74
CA PRO A 51 3.66 -10.93 -1.96
C PRO A 51 4.16 -12.07 -1.06
N VAL A 52 3.24 -12.62 -0.26
CA VAL A 52 3.53 -13.81 0.54
C VAL A 52 3.67 -15.02 -0.38
N THR A 53 4.87 -15.59 -0.43
CA THR A 53 5.09 -16.91 -0.99
C THR A 53 4.68 -17.93 0.07
N GLY A 54 3.39 -18.28 0.10
CA GLY A 54 2.93 -19.39 0.93
C GLY A 54 3.61 -20.69 0.48
N GLY A 55 4.20 -21.39 1.43
CA GLY A 55 4.55 -22.81 1.35
C GLY A 55 3.70 -23.58 2.34
#